data_AF-A0A1Y0H7J7-F1
#
_entry.id   AF-A0A1Y0H7J7-F1
#
_cell.length_a   1.000
_cell.length_b   1.000
_cell.length_c   1.000
_cell.angle_alpha   90.00
_cell.angle_beta   90.00
_cell.angle_gamma   90.00
#
_symmetry.space_group_name_H-M   'P 1'
#
loop_
_entity.id
_entity.type
_entity.pdbx_description
1 polymer ?
#
loop_
_entity_poly.entity_id
_entity_poly.type
_entity_poly.pdbx_seq_one_letter_code
_entity_poly.pdbx_strand_id
1 'polypeptide(L)'
;MGVVFGLSLGLVILLTFVAFSNDLLMIRPRRASTARQFIALIPARNEAGKIGPLVAQLREMRVNVVVYDDDSTDGTGEEAAAAGAQVMRGSGPRKAGRARTTPATN
;
A
#
# COMPACT_ATOMS: atom_id res chain seq x y z
N MET A 1 37.47 -26.03 27.78
CA MET A 1 37.43 -26.20 26.31
C MET A 1 36.20 -26.97 25.83
N GLY A 2 35.84 -28.14 26.39
CA GLY A 2 34.70 -28.95 25.92
C GLY A 2 33.31 -28.30 26.04
N VAL A 3 33.02 -27.59 27.14
CA VAL A 3 31.70 -26.94 27.35
C VAL A 3 31.47 -25.80 26.36
N VAL A 4 32.48 -24.95 26.16
CA VAL A 4 32.41 -23.85 25.18
C VAL A 4 32.20 -24.40 23.77
N PHE A 5 32.92 -25.47 23.41
CA PHE A 5 32.76 -26.15 22.13
C PHE A 5 31.34 -26.73 21.94
N GLY A 6 30.78 -27.38 22.96
CA GLY A 6 29.42 -27.92 22.93
C GLY A 6 28.34 -26.85 22.78
N LEU A 7 28.49 -25.71 23.49
CA LEU A 7 27.59 -24.57 23.37
C LEU A 7 27.66 -23.94 21.97
N SER A 8 28.88 -23.78 21.43
CA SER A 8 29.06 -23.26 20.06
C SER A 8 28.44 -24.19 19.02
N LEU A 9 28.64 -25.51 19.14
CA LEU A 9 28.06 -26.48 18.22
C LEU A 9 26.52 -26.49 18.29
N GLY A 10 25.96 -26.46 19.51
CA GLY A 10 24.52 -26.39 19.72
C GLY A 10 23.90 -25.10 19.14
N LEU A 11 24.58 -23.96 19.31
CA LEU A 11 24.15 -22.70 18.73
C LEU A 11 24.15 -22.74 17.19
N VAL A 12 25.19 -23.32 16.56
CA VAL A 12 25.26 -23.45 15.09
C VAL A 12 24.14 -24.35 14.57
N ILE A 13 23.87 -25.47 15.24
CA ILE A 13 22.76 -26.37 14.87
C ILE A 13 21.43 -25.64 14.96
N LEU A 14 21.18 -24.92 16.06
CA LEU A 14 19.95 -24.14 16.26
C LEU A 14 19.78 -23.07 15.18
N LEU A 15 20.82 -22.27 14.91
CA LEU A 15 20.76 -21.21 13.89
C LEU A 15 20.55 -21.77 12.49
N THR A 16 21.17 -22.91 12.17
CA THR A 16 20.98 -23.58 10.87
C THR A 16 19.56 -24.12 10.74
N PHE A 17 19.00 -24.70 11.81
CA PHE A 17 17.62 -25.18 11.83
C PHE A 17 16.61 -24.05 11.69
N VAL A 18 16.83 -22.91 12.35
CA VAL A 18 15.99 -21.70 12.21
C VAL A 18 16.09 -21.16 10.79
N ALA A 19 17.30 -21.06 10.23
CA ALA A 19 17.50 -20.59 8.86
C ALA A 19 16.80 -21.49 7.84
N PHE A 20 16.92 -22.82 8.00
CA PHE A 20 16.24 -23.80 7.16
C PHE A 20 14.71 -23.73 7.30
N SER A 21 14.21 -23.64 8.54
CA SER A 21 12.77 -23.51 8.80
C SER A 21 12.22 -22.21 8.24
N ASN A 22 12.96 -21.10 8.38
CA ASN A 22 12.61 -19.83 7.78
C ASN A 22 12.61 -19.92 6.26
N ASP A 23 13.56 -20.60 5.64
CA ASP A 23 13.58 -20.76 4.18
C ASP A 23 12.41 -21.62 3.67
N LEU A 24 12.07 -22.67 4.43
CA LEU A 24 10.98 -23.58 4.09
C LEU A 24 9.59 -22.97 4.33
N LEU A 25 9.44 -22.16 5.38
CA LEU A 25 8.17 -21.60 5.82
C LEU A 25 7.95 -20.15 5.38
N MET A 26 8.99 -19.38 5.04
CA MET A 26 8.80 -18.04 4.50
C MET A 26 8.14 -18.17 3.13
N ILE A 27 6.98 -17.51 3.02
CA ILE A 27 6.40 -17.16 1.74
C ILE A 27 7.38 -16.22 1.05
N ARG A 28 8.30 -16.76 0.25
CA ARG A 28 9.10 -15.96 -0.67
C ARG A 28 8.11 -15.30 -1.62
N PRO A 29 8.01 -13.96 -1.65
CA PRO A 29 7.19 -13.29 -2.64
C PRO A 29 7.66 -13.79 -4.00
N ARG A 30 6.76 -14.35 -4.81
CA ARG A 30 7.10 -14.70 -6.20
C ARG A 30 7.73 -13.44 -6.78
N ARG A 31 8.96 -13.55 -7.30
CA ARG A 31 9.52 -12.48 -8.13
C ARG A 31 8.47 -12.21 -9.19
N ALA A 32 7.84 -11.04 -9.11
CA ALA A 32 6.84 -10.63 -10.08
C ALA A 32 7.47 -10.76 -11.47
N SER A 33 6.65 -11.11 -12.46
CA SER A 33 7.06 -11.19 -13.86
C SER A 33 7.97 -10.02 -14.25
N THR A 34 8.89 -10.23 -15.19
CA THR A 34 9.72 -9.17 -15.78
C THR A 34 8.91 -7.98 -16.31
N ALA A 35 7.61 -8.15 -16.57
CA ALA A 35 6.67 -7.06 -16.70
C ALA A 35 6.36 -6.44 -15.32
N ARG A 36 7.03 -5.33 -15.01
CA ARG A 36 6.78 -4.54 -13.81
C ARG A 36 5.37 -3.96 -13.87
N GLN A 37 4.46 -4.46 -13.04
CA GLN A 37 3.11 -3.93 -12.92
C GLN A 37 3.09 -2.81 -11.88
N PHE A 38 2.55 -1.65 -12.26
CA PHE A 38 2.43 -0.49 -11.39
C PHE A 38 0.96 -0.20 -11.08
N ILE A 39 0.70 0.18 -9.82
CA ILE A 39 -0.56 0.74 -9.37
C ILE A 39 -0.30 2.17 -8.88
N ALA A 40 -1.13 3.11 -9.27
CA ALA A 40 -1.16 4.46 -8.73
C ALA A 40 -2.26 4.55 -7.67
N LEU A 41 -1.87 4.74 -6.41
CA LEU A 41 -2.80 5.03 -5.31
C LEU A 41 -2.85 6.55 -5.09
N ILE A 42 -4.01 7.15 -5.29
CA ILE A 42 -4.22 8.60 -5.18
C ILE A 42 -5.14 8.87 -4.00
N PRO A 43 -4.66 9.44 -2.88
CA PRO A 43 -5.54 10.01 -1.88
C PRO A 43 -6.21 11.27 -2.46
N ALA A 44 -7.53 11.38 -2.32
CA ALA A 44 -8.28 12.52 -2.84
C ALA A 44 -9.26 13.04 -1.77
N ARG A 45 -9.30 14.36 -1.59
CA ARG A 45 -10.27 15.05 -0.73
C ARG A 45 -10.67 16.37 -1.35
N ASN A 46 -11.92 16.48 -1.77
CA ASN A 46 -12.45 17.66 -2.43
C ASN A 46 -11.60 18.16 -3.62
N GLU A 47 -11.30 17.24 -4.54
CA GLU A 47 -10.54 17.47 -5.77
C GLU A 47 -11.41 17.37 -7.03
N ALA A 48 -12.70 17.67 -6.92
CA ALA A 48 -13.59 17.71 -8.07
C ALA A 48 -13.09 18.72 -9.13
N GLY A 49 -13.23 18.36 -10.40
CA GLY A 49 -12.71 19.04 -11.58
C GLY A 49 -11.25 18.74 -11.91
N LYS A 50 -10.48 18.17 -10.98
CA LYS A 50 -9.04 17.88 -11.17
C LYS A 50 -8.76 16.37 -11.22
N ILE A 51 -9.49 15.60 -10.41
CA ILE A 51 -9.23 14.17 -10.27
C ILE A 51 -9.54 13.42 -11.57
N GLY A 52 -10.58 13.81 -12.30
CA GLY A 52 -10.97 13.19 -13.57
C GLY A 52 -9.87 13.28 -14.64
N PRO A 53 -9.36 14.48 -14.97
CA PRO A 53 -8.25 14.64 -15.92
C PRO A 53 -6.98 13.86 -15.52
N LEU A 54 -6.62 13.86 -14.24
CA LEU A 54 -5.45 13.10 -13.74
C LEU A 54 -5.64 11.60 -13.95
N VAL A 55 -6.80 11.06 -13.56
CA VAL A 55 -7.12 9.64 -13.73
C VAL A 55 -7.09 9.28 -15.22
N ALA A 56 -7.70 10.09 -16.09
CA ALA A 56 -7.74 9.83 -17.52
C ALA A 56 -6.32 9.71 -18.13
N GLN A 57 -5.42 10.64 -17.80
CA GLN A 57 -4.02 10.60 -18.26
C GLN A 57 -3.26 9.35 -17.76
N LEU A 58 -3.47 8.96 -16.50
CA LEU A 58 -2.87 7.74 -15.94
C LEU A 58 -3.40 6.47 -16.63
N ARG A 59 -4.69 6.46 -16.97
CA ARG A 59 -5.32 5.35 -17.71
C ARG A 59 -4.82 5.24 -19.14
N GLU A 60 -4.55 6.36 -19.83
CA GLU A 60 -3.92 6.38 -21.15
C GLU A 60 -2.52 5.75 -21.12
N MET A 61 -1.76 5.98 -20.05
CA MET A 61 -0.47 5.33 -19.80
C MET A 61 -0.59 3.85 -19.36
N ARG A 62 -1.80 3.28 -19.37
CA ARG A 62 -2.12 1.91 -18.94
C ARG A 62 -1.75 1.63 -17.48
N VAL A 63 -1.79 2.66 -16.63
CA VAL A 63 -1.61 2.51 -15.19
C VAL A 63 -2.92 2.07 -14.55
N ASN A 64 -2.84 1.14 -13.60
CA ASN A 64 -3.96 0.80 -12.76
C ASN A 64 -4.11 1.87 -11.68
N VAL A 65 -5.26 2.53 -11.63
CA VAL A 65 -5.49 3.69 -10.74
C VAL A 65 -6.49 3.32 -9.67
N VAL A 66 -6.10 3.54 -8.42
CA VAL A 66 -6.95 3.42 -7.25
C VAL A 66 -7.03 4.79 -6.59
N VAL A 67 -8.23 5.32 -6.44
CA VAL A 67 -8.47 6.58 -5.71
C VAL A 67 -9.01 6.23 -4.32
N TYR A 68 -8.33 6.71 -3.28
CA TYR A 68 -8.83 6.65 -1.92
C TYR A 68 -9.54 7.98 -1.60
N ASP A 69 -10.86 7.96 -1.62
CA ASP A 69 -11.69 9.13 -1.34
C ASP A 69 -11.83 9.34 0.18
N ASP A 70 -11.26 10.46 0.63
CA ASP A 70 -11.12 10.86 2.02
C ASP A 70 -12.28 11.77 2.48
N ASP A 71 -13.48 11.18 2.53
CA ASP A 71 -14.72 11.87 2.90
C ASP A 71 -14.99 13.14 2.06
N SER A 72 -14.79 13.09 0.73
CA SER A 72 -15.11 14.25 -0.12
C SER A 72 -16.60 14.56 -0.14
N THR A 73 -16.94 15.84 -0.28
CA THR A 73 -18.33 16.34 -0.29
C THR A 73 -18.73 16.99 -1.61
N ASP A 74 -17.84 16.97 -2.61
CA ASP A 74 -17.94 17.75 -3.84
C ASP A 74 -18.08 16.91 -5.12
N GLY A 75 -18.23 15.58 -5.00
CA GLY A 75 -18.30 14.69 -6.16
C GLY A 75 -16.96 14.07 -6.59
N THR A 76 -15.86 14.30 -5.84
CA THR A 76 -14.52 13.77 -6.16
C THR A 76 -14.52 12.26 -6.45
N GLY A 77 -15.19 11.46 -5.62
CA GLY A 77 -15.21 10.00 -5.79
C GLY A 77 -15.97 9.58 -7.05
N GLU A 78 -17.09 10.23 -7.32
CA GLU A 78 -17.93 9.97 -8.49
C GLU A 78 -17.19 10.33 -9.79
N GLU A 79 -16.50 11.48 -9.81
CA GLU A 79 -15.68 11.90 -10.94
C GLU A 79 -14.50 10.96 -11.20
N ALA A 80 -13.80 10.54 -10.14
CA ALA A 80 -12.71 9.58 -10.24
C ALA A 80 -13.17 8.24 -10.83
N ALA A 81 -14.31 7.73 -10.37
CA ALA A 81 -14.90 6.51 -10.88
C ALA A 81 -15.31 6.65 -12.36
N ALA A 82 -15.92 7.78 -12.73
CA ALA A 82 -16.30 8.07 -14.12
C ALA A 82 -15.09 8.14 -15.06
N ALA A 83 -13.94 8.63 -14.58
CA ALA A 83 -12.68 8.63 -15.33
C ALA A 83 -11.98 7.26 -15.40
N GLY A 84 -12.51 6.23 -14.73
CA GLY A 84 -12.02 4.85 -14.81
C GLY A 84 -11.07 4.42 -13.69
N ALA A 85 -11.04 5.14 -12.57
CA ALA A 85 -10.36 4.68 -11.36
C ALA A 85 -11.21 3.69 -10.56
N GLN A 86 -10.54 2.79 -9.84
CA GLN A 86 -11.18 2.07 -8.73
C GLN A 86 -11.23 3.00 -7.52
N VAL A 87 -12.43 3.28 -7.00
CA VAL A 87 -12.59 4.17 -5.84
C VAL A 87 -12.77 3.36 -4.56
N MET A 88 -11.99 3.69 -3.54
CA MET A 88 -12.08 3.14 -2.19
C MET A 88 -12.47 4.26 -1.23
N ARG A 89 -13.46 3.98 -0.36
CA ARG A 89 -13.83 4.84 0.77
C ARG A 89 -13.57 4.09 2.07
N GLY A 90 -12.99 4.76 3.06
CA GLY A 90 -12.77 4.16 4.37
C GLY A 90 -14.09 3.93 5.11
N SER A 91 -14.40 2.69 5.49
CA SER A 91 -15.64 2.34 6.22
C SER A 91 -15.48 2.33 7.75
N GLY A 92 -14.45 2.99 8.30
CA GLY A 92 -14.09 2.90 9.72
C GLY A 92 -14.24 4.23 10.48
N PRO A 93 -14.44 4.19 11.82
CA PRO A 93 -14.41 5.39 12.64
C PRO A 93 -13.08 6.11 12.46
N ARG A 94 -13.15 7.43 12.26
CA ARG A 94 -12.00 8.31 12.03
C ARG A 94 -10.91 8.04 13.05
N LYS A 95 -9.76 7.52 12.61
CA LYS A 95 -8.57 7.47 13.46
C LYS A 95 -7.98 8.87 13.56
N ALA A 96 -7.71 9.32 14.78
CA ALA A 96 -7.35 10.71 15.12
C ALA A 96 -6.05 11.25 14.48
N GLY A 97 -5.36 10.47 13.64
CA GLY A 97 -4.16 10.87 12.89
C GLY A 97 -4.41 11.40 11.47
N ARG A 98 -5.67 11.51 11.02
CA ARG A 98 -6.02 12.15 9.74
C ARG A 98 -5.67 13.64 9.83
N ALA A 99 -4.71 14.11 9.03
CA ALA A 99 -4.24 15.49 9.07
C ALA A 99 -5.42 16.47 8.99
N ARG A 100 -5.73 17.11 10.12
CA ARG A 100 -6.69 18.21 10.22
C ARG A 100 -6.01 19.45 9.65
N THR A 101 -6.16 19.68 8.36
CA THR A 101 -6.05 21.03 7.80
C THR A 101 -7.46 21.59 7.73
N THR A 102 -8.00 21.98 8.89
CA THR A 102 -9.17 22.87 8.91
C THR A 102 -8.68 24.25 8.47
N PRO A 103 -9.26 24.90 7.45
CA PRO A 103 -9.00 26.31 7.23
C PRO A 103 -9.68 27.08 8.36
N ALA A 104 -8.91 27.92 9.06
CA ALA A 104 -9.49 28.89 9.97
C ALA A 104 -10.34 29.86 9.15
N THR A 105 -11.65 29.86 9.37
CA THR A 105 -12.54 30.94 8.93
C THR A 105 -12.43 32.09 9.92
N ASN A 106 -12.29 33.31 9.40
CA ASN A 106 -12.36 34.58 10.12
C ASN A 106 -13.70 34.76 10.85
#